data_AF-F5A6C2-F1
#
_entry.id   AF-F5A6C2-F1
#
_cell.length_a   1.000
_cell.length_b   1.000
_cell.length_c   1.000
_cell.angle_alpha   90.00
_cell.angle_beta   90.00
_cell.angle_gamma   90.00
#
_symmetry.space_group_name_H-M   'P 1'
#
loop_
_entity.id
_entity.type
_entity.pdbx_description
1 polymer ?
#
loop_
_entity_poly.entity_id
_entity_poly.type
_entity_poly.pdbx_seq_one_letter_code
_entity_poly.pdbx_strand_id
1 'polypeptide(L)'
;MCRNIFSIQQQLTNITMTRELALDQARQYYEMMYHSPDEILNAIMNRGKQFSELEYVNALQLLHRSSPGHSQELLLTSLQRLSEILGDIGVTV
;
A
#
# COMPACT_ATOMS: atom_id res chain seq x y z
N MET A 1 -1.14 -4.38 -15.17
CA MET A 1 -2.17 -4.84 -14.21
C MET A 1 -3.19 -3.75 -13.86
N CYS A 2 -2.85 -2.47 -13.64
CA CYS A 2 -3.85 -1.41 -13.39
C CYS A 2 -4.93 -1.30 -14.49
N ARG A 3 -4.55 -1.52 -15.75
CA ARG A 3 -5.49 -1.64 -16.89
C ARG A 3 -6.51 -2.77 -16.71
N ASN A 4 -6.11 -3.91 -16.15
CA ASN A 4 -7.01 -5.04 -15.92
C ASN A 4 -7.98 -4.74 -14.78
N ILE A 5 -7.50 -4.12 -13.69
CA ILE A 5 -8.35 -3.67 -12.57
C ILE A 5 -9.39 -2.67 -13.08
N PHE A 6 -8.99 -1.71 -13.92
CA PHE A 6 -9.91 -0.74 -14.51
C PHE A 6 -10.95 -1.39 -15.44
N SER A 7 -10.56 -2.37 -16.25
CA SER A 7 -11.49 -3.14 -17.08
C SER A 7 -12.52 -3.89 -16.24
N ILE A 8 -12.08 -4.54 -15.15
CA ILE A 8 -12.98 -5.23 -14.20
C ILE A 8 -13.93 -4.24 -13.53
N GLN A 9 -13.41 -3.09 -13.11
CA GLN A 9 -14.21 -2.03 -12.48
C GLN A 9 -15.29 -1.48 -13.43
N GLN A 10 -14.95 -1.24 -14.70
CA GLN A 10 -15.95 -0.83 -15.71
C GLN A 10 -17.01 -1.92 -15.93
N GLN A 11 -16.60 -3.18 -16.05
CA GLN A 11 -17.53 -4.29 -16.26
C GLN A 11 -18.49 -4.46 -15.08
N LEU A 12 -17.98 -4.43 -13.85
CA LEU A 12 -18.81 -4.57 -12.66
C LEU A 12 -19.72 -3.36 -12.47
N THR A 13 -19.22 -2.14 -12.65
CA THR A 13 -20.05 -0.91 -12.59
C THR A 13 -21.19 -0.96 -13.60
N ASN A 14 -20.96 -1.50 -14.80
CA ASN A 14 -22.02 -1.66 -15.80
C ASN A 14 -23.08 -2.71 -15.42
N ILE A 15 -22.70 -3.74 -14.65
CA ILE A 15 -23.60 -4.81 -14.21
C ILE A 15 -24.39 -4.35 -12.96
N THR A 16 -23.70 -3.78 -11.98
CA THR A 16 -24.26 -3.43 -10.67
C THR A 16 -24.82 -2.02 -10.64
N MET A 17 -24.54 -1.19 -11.64
CA MET A 17 -24.87 0.25 -11.71
C MET A 17 -24.41 1.03 -10.48
N THR A 18 -23.41 0.51 -9.77
CA THR A 18 -22.90 1.05 -8.51
C THR A 18 -21.37 1.09 -8.53
N ARG A 19 -20.81 2.05 -7.79
CA ARG A 19 -19.36 2.19 -7.68
C ARG A 19 -18.81 1.17 -6.68
N GLU A 20 -17.96 0.28 -7.17
CA GLU A 20 -17.30 -0.74 -6.36
C GLU A 20 -16.09 -0.16 -5.61
N LEU A 21 -16.30 0.34 -4.40
CA LEU A 21 -15.26 0.97 -3.57
C LEU A 21 -14.07 0.03 -3.29
N ALA A 22 -14.33 -1.28 -3.18
CA ALA A 22 -13.30 -2.28 -2.98
C ALA A 22 -12.31 -2.37 -4.15
N LEU A 23 -12.77 -2.13 -5.39
CA LEU A 23 -11.89 -2.12 -6.57
C LEU A 23 -11.03 -0.86 -6.64
N ASP A 24 -11.57 0.28 -6.20
CA ASP A 24 -10.78 1.50 -6.05
C ASP A 24 -9.67 1.31 -5.00
N GLN A 25 -9.98 0.70 -3.85
CA GLN A 25 -9.00 0.37 -2.82
C GLN A 25 -7.95 -0.61 -3.34
N ALA A 26 -8.37 -1.67 -4.05
CA ALA A 26 -7.44 -2.63 -4.65
C ALA A 26 -6.50 -1.97 -5.67
N ARG A 27 -7.03 -1.03 -6.47
CA ARG A 27 -6.23 -0.23 -7.40
C ARG A 27 -5.20 0.62 -6.65
N GLN A 28 -5.61 1.36 -5.63
CA GLN A 28 -4.71 2.22 -4.85
C GLN A 28 -3.62 1.40 -4.15
N TYR A 29 -3.98 0.25 -3.57
CA TYR A 29 -3.02 -0.66 -2.94
C TYR A 29 -2.00 -1.20 -3.96
N TYR A 30 -2.46 -1.51 -5.17
CA TYR A 30 -1.58 -1.95 -6.24
C TYR A 30 -0.70 -0.81 -6.77
N GLU A 31 -1.22 0.41 -6.91
CA GLU A 31 -0.45 1.60 -7.26
C GLU A 31 0.65 1.88 -6.22
N MET A 32 0.36 1.66 -4.93
CA MET A 32 1.35 1.78 -3.85
C MET A 32 2.59 0.88 -4.06
N MET A 33 2.41 -0.32 -4.61
CA MET A 33 3.52 -1.27 -4.87
C MET A 33 4.47 -0.83 -5.99
N TYR A 34 4.20 0.27 -6.68
CA TYR A 34 5.14 0.85 -7.64
C TYR A 34 6.07 1.90 -7.02
N HIS A 35 5.82 2.26 -5.76
CA HIS A 35 6.67 3.17 -5.01
C HIS A 35 7.77 2.43 -4.27
N SER A 36 8.87 3.14 -4.01
CA SER A 36 9.92 2.67 -3.12
C SER A 36 9.44 2.62 -1.66
N PRO A 37 10.07 1.80 -0.80
CA PRO A 37 9.77 1.77 0.64
C PRO A 37 9.76 3.17 1.28
N ASP A 38 10.73 4.03 0.96
CA ASP A 38 10.80 5.40 1.48
C ASP A 38 9.65 6.28 1.01
N GLU A 39 9.24 6.17 -0.26
CA GLU A 39 8.08 6.90 -0.79
C GLU A 39 6.77 6.47 -0.09
N ILE A 40 6.61 5.18 0.21
CA ILE A 40 5.46 4.66 0.94
C ILE A 40 5.44 5.23 2.37
N LEU A 41 6.55 5.18 3.09
CA LEU A 41 6.66 5.72 4.46
C LEU A 41 6.39 7.23 4.49
N ASN A 42 6.97 7.98 3.55
CA ASN A 42 6.71 9.41 3.40
C ASN A 42 5.24 9.70 3.07
N ALA A 43 4.59 8.89 2.24
CA ALA A 43 3.18 9.06 1.92
C ALA A 43 2.29 8.87 3.16
N ILE A 44 2.60 7.88 4.01
CA ILE A 44 1.88 7.66 5.29
C ILE A 44 2.06 8.85 6.22
N MET A 45 3.27 9.38 6.34
CA MET A 45 3.55 10.53 7.21
C MET A 45 2.84 11.81 6.75
N ASN A 46 2.79 12.07 5.44
CA ASN A 46 2.20 13.30 4.89
C ASN A 46 0.67 13.25 4.76
N ARG A 47 0.10 12.08 4.45
CA ARG A 47 -1.33 11.93 4.11
C ARG A 47 -2.12 11.09 5.10
N GLY A 48 -1.44 10.48 6.09
CA GLY A 48 -2.02 9.51 7.00
C GLY A 48 -2.09 8.10 6.42
N LYS A 49 -2.54 7.16 7.26
CA LYS A 49 -2.72 5.75 6.88
C LYS A 49 -3.95 5.57 5.98
N GLN A 50 -3.76 4.97 4.82
CA GLN A 50 -4.83 4.60 3.89
C GLN A 50 -5.19 3.11 3.99
N PHE A 51 -4.23 2.28 4.42
CA PHE A 51 -4.37 0.85 4.60
C PHE A 51 -4.09 0.44 6.06
N SER A 52 -4.38 -0.80 6.40
CA SER A 52 -4.01 -1.37 7.70
C SER A 52 -2.49 -1.56 7.82
N GLU A 53 -1.99 -1.62 9.05
CA GLU A 53 -0.57 -1.87 9.32
C GLU A 53 -0.10 -3.18 8.67
N LEU A 54 -0.90 -4.24 8.78
CA LEU A 54 -0.57 -5.54 8.18
C LEU A 54 -0.45 -5.47 6.66
N GLU A 55 -1.29 -4.67 6.00
CA GLU A 55 -1.19 -4.44 4.56
C GLU A 55 0.10 -3.72 4.18
N TYR A 56 0.53 -2.72 4.94
CA TYR A 56 1.83 -2.07 4.73
C TYR A 56 3.02 -3.01 4.98
N VAL A 57 2.95 -3.85 6.03
CA VAL A 57 3.99 -4.86 6.30
C VAL A 57 4.11 -5.83 5.14
N ASN A 58 2.99 -6.37 4.67
CA ASN A 58 2.96 -7.29 3.52
C ASN A 58 3.49 -6.63 2.26
N ALA A 59 3.16 -5.35 2.02
CA ALA A 59 3.66 -4.56 0.91
C ALA A 59 5.19 -4.47 0.90
N LEU A 60 5.77 -4.03 2.02
CA LEU A 60 7.22 -3.84 2.15
C LEU A 60 7.98 -5.15 2.01
N GLN A 61 7.45 -6.25 2.58
CA GLN A 61 8.02 -7.58 2.41
C GLN A 61 7.99 -8.05 0.96
N LEU A 62 6.87 -7.81 0.26
CA LEU A 62 6.73 -8.19 -1.14
C LEU A 62 7.67 -7.39 -2.05
N LEU A 63 7.82 -6.09 -1.78
CA LEU A 63 8.75 -5.21 -2.49
C LEU A 63 10.20 -5.66 -2.29
N HIS A 64 10.58 -5.98 -1.05
CA HIS A 64 11.91 -6.51 -0.74
C HIS A 64 12.18 -7.83 -1.48
N ARG A 65 11.23 -8.77 -1.47
CA ARG A 65 11.36 -10.05 -2.20
C ARG A 65 11.45 -9.88 -3.71
N SER A 66 10.83 -8.82 -4.25
CA SER A 66 10.79 -8.54 -5.68
C SER A 66 12.04 -7.84 -6.20
N SER A 67 12.88 -7.30 -5.30
CA SER A 67 14.12 -6.59 -5.63
C SER A 67 15.36 -7.43 -5.33
N PRO A 68 16.01 -8.01 -6.35
CA PRO A 68 17.22 -8.79 -6.14
C PRO A 68 18.35 -7.92 -5.55
N GLY A 69 19.09 -8.43 -4.56
CA GLY A 69 20.27 -7.78 -3.99
C GLY A 69 20.02 -6.81 -2.82
N HIS A 70 18.79 -6.68 -2.32
CA HIS A 70 18.52 -5.85 -1.14
C HIS A 70 18.78 -6.62 0.16
N SER A 71 19.59 -6.04 1.06
CA SER A 71 19.88 -6.60 2.37
C SER A 71 18.63 -6.70 3.25
N GLN A 72 18.53 -7.76 4.05
CA GLN A 72 17.45 -7.95 5.01
C GLN A 72 17.38 -6.82 6.06
N GLU A 73 18.52 -6.19 6.36
CA GLU A 73 18.61 -5.03 7.27
C GLU A 73 17.80 -3.82 6.79
N LEU A 74 17.74 -3.58 5.47
CA LEU A 74 16.95 -2.48 4.90
C LEU A 74 15.45 -2.71 5.09
N LEU A 75 14.99 -3.96 4.94
CA LEU A 75 13.61 -4.33 5.22
C LEU A 75 13.26 -4.13 6.69
N LEU A 76 14.11 -4.60 7.61
CA LEU A 76 13.90 -4.43 9.06
C LEU A 76 13.85 -2.95 9.44
N THR A 77 14.73 -2.12 8.87
CA THR A 77 14.74 -0.67 9.09
C THR A 77 13.45 -0.02 8.60
N SER A 78 12.97 -0.42 7.42
CA SER A 78 11.71 0.09 6.84
C SER A 78 10.49 -0.31 7.68
N LEU A 79 10.47 -1.54 8.20
CA LEU A 79 9.41 -2.04 9.09
C LEU A 79 9.43 -1.36 10.46
N GLN A 80 10.62 -1.11 11.02
CA GLN A 80 10.75 -0.35 12.27
C GLN A 80 10.21 1.06 12.10
N ARG A 81 10.62 1.76 11.02
CA ARG A 81 10.09 3.11 10.71
C ARG A 81 8.58 3.11 10.50
N LEU A 82 8.04 2.10 9.83
CA LEU A 82 6.59 1.95 9.67
C LEU A 82 5.89 1.89 11.04
N SER A 83 6.40 1.07 11.96
CA SER A 83 5.85 0.93 13.31
C SER A 83 5.95 2.24 14.10
N GLU A 84 7.07 2.96 14.01
CA GLU A 84 7.24 4.28 14.65
C GLU A 84 6.23 5.30 14.13
N ILE A 85 6.07 5.41 12.81
CA ILE A 85 5.13 6.34 12.18
C ILE A 85 3.68 6.01 12.57
N LEU A 86 3.30 4.73 12.51
CA LEU A 86 1.92 4.31 12.84
C LEU A 86 1.63 4.36 14.35
N GLY A 87 2.65 4.14 15.18
CA GLY A 87 2.57 4.27 16.63
C GLY A 87 2.38 5.73 17.08
N ASP A 88 3.08 6.67 16.44
CA ASP A 88 2.93 8.11 16.70
C ASP A 88 1.53 8.60 16.26
N ILE A 89 1.05 8.16 15.09
CA ILE A 89 -0.32 8.44 14.60
C ILE A 89 -1.40 7.83 15.52
N GLY A 90 -1.09 6.76 16.25
CA GLY A 90 -2.01 6.10 17.19
C GLY A 90 -2.24 6.88 18.50
N VAL A 91 -1.39 7.85 18.82
CA VAL A 91 -1.50 8.69 20.05
C VAL A 91 -2.29 9.97 19.78
N THR A 92 -2.48 10.36 18.52
CA THR A 92 -3.32 11.50 18.14
C THR A 92 -4.75 11.05 17.81
N VAL A 93 -5.59 10.86 18.84
CA VAL A 93 -7.06 11.13 18.91
C VAL A 93 -7.59 10.65 20.26
#